data_AF-A0A0S0ZG99-F1
#
_entry.id   AF-A0A0S0ZG99-F1
#
_cell.length_a   1.000
_cell.length_b   1.000
_cell.length_c   1.000
_cell.angle_alpha   90.00
_cell.angle_beta   90.00
_cell.angle_gamma   90.00
#
_symmetry.space_group_name_H-M   'P 1'
#
loop_
_entity.id
_entity.type
_entity.pdbx_description
1 polymer ?
#
loop_
_entity_poly.entity_id
_entity_poly.type
_entity_poly.pdbx_seq_one_letter_code
_entity_poly.pdbx_strand_id
1 'polypeptide(L)'
;IAVFSCITGLLVTRWIYSGHFPLSDLYESLIFLSWSFSIIHLIPYFKKNKTNLRPITVPSAIFSQGFTTSGLLTEIHQSTILVPALQSEWLIMHVSMMILGYASLLCGSLLSVALLVITFRKQSQLIQQLDYWSYRVISLGFIFLTIGILSGAVWANEAWGSYWNWDPKETWAFITWIIFAIYLHTRINKNGENSAIVPSIGFLIIWICYFGVNLVGIGLHSYGSF
;
A
#
# COMPACT_ATOMS: atom_id res chain seq x y z
N ILE A 1 12.98 8.37 -11.97
CA ILE A 1 12.74 9.81 -12.20
C ILE A 1 11.79 9.99 -13.37
N ALA A 2 12.15 9.66 -14.62
CA ALA A 2 11.23 9.78 -15.77
C ALA A 2 9.87 9.07 -15.57
N VAL A 3 9.87 7.83 -15.06
CA VAL A 3 8.64 7.08 -14.76
C VAL A 3 7.78 7.79 -13.71
N PHE A 4 8.38 8.27 -12.61
CA PHE A 4 7.68 9.04 -11.58
C PHE A 4 7.04 10.30 -12.17
N SER A 5 7.79 11.07 -12.97
CA SER A 5 7.31 12.28 -13.63
C SER A 5 6.15 12.01 -14.61
N CYS A 6 6.20 10.88 -15.33
CA CYS A 6 5.13 10.48 -16.24
C CYS A 6 3.85 10.10 -15.48
N ILE A 7 3.98 9.28 -14.43
CA ILE A 7 2.82 8.86 -13.60
C ILE A 7 2.22 10.07 -12.87
N THR A 8 3.03 10.99 -12.35
CA THR A 8 2.51 12.25 -11.79
C THR A 8 1.74 13.06 -12.82
N GLY A 9 2.26 13.16 -14.05
CA GLY A 9 1.57 13.84 -15.13
C GLY A 9 0.22 13.22 -15.43
N LEU A 10 0.14 11.88 -15.48
CA LEU A 10 -1.10 11.14 -15.71
C LEU A 10 -2.13 11.32 -14.59
N LEU A 11 -1.71 11.32 -13.32
CA LEU A 11 -2.61 11.58 -12.20
C LEU A 11 -3.16 13.01 -12.22
N VAL A 12 -2.30 14.00 -12.55
CA VAL A 12 -2.71 15.41 -12.64
C VAL A 12 -3.67 15.65 -13.80
N THR A 13 -3.40 15.09 -14.98
CA THR A 13 -4.32 15.24 -16.12
C THR A 13 -5.67 14.60 -15.84
N ARG A 14 -5.69 13.44 -15.17
CA ARG A 14 -6.94 12.81 -14.73
C ARG A 14 -7.69 13.64 -13.72
N TRP A 15 -7.03 14.17 -12.70
CA TRP A 15 -7.67 15.04 -11.70
C TRP A 15 -8.37 16.24 -12.37
N ILE A 16 -7.69 16.89 -13.34
CA ILE A 16 -8.29 18.01 -14.08
C ILE A 16 -9.52 17.58 -14.89
N TYR A 17 -9.49 16.38 -15.49
CA TYR A 17 -10.58 15.88 -16.33
C TYR A 17 -11.78 15.36 -15.53
N SER A 18 -11.54 14.65 -14.42
CA SER A 18 -12.59 14.05 -13.59
C SER A 18 -13.19 15.01 -12.57
N GLY A 19 -12.52 16.13 -12.27
CA GLY A 19 -12.97 17.12 -11.30
C GLY A 19 -12.88 16.67 -9.84
N HIS A 20 -12.33 15.48 -9.58
CA HIS A 20 -12.08 14.94 -8.23
C HIS A 20 -10.70 14.29 -8.17
N PHE A 21 -10.18 14.08 -6.95
CA PHE A 21 -8.90 13.43 -6.77
C PHE A 21 -8.97 11.95 -7.25
N PRO A 22 -7.99 11.44 -8.02
CA PRO A 22 -8.07 10.13 -8.69
C PRO A 22 -7.78 8.98 -7.71
N LEU A 23 -8.73 8.73 -6.80
CA LEU A 23 -8.73 7.63 -5.83
C LEU A 23 -10.09 6.92 -5.75
N SER A 24 -10.99 7.22 -6.69
CA SER A 24 -12.39 6.81 -6.61
C SER A 24 -12.57 5.31 -6.83
N ASP A 25 -11.88 4.76 -7.84
CA ASP A 25 -12.01 3.36 -8.25
C ASP A 25 -10.71 2.57 -8.07
N LEU A 26 -10.83 1.24 -8.12
CA LEU A 26 -9.69 0.31 -8.05
C LEU A 26 -8.65 0.59 -9.15
N TYR A 27 -9.09 1.03 -10.33
CA TYR A 27 -8.20 1.42 -11.42
C TYR A 27 -7.32 2.60 -11.02
N GLU A 28 -7.92 3.66 -10.48
CA GLU A 28 -7.21 4.87 -10.08
C GLU A 28 -6.31 4.60 -8.86
N SER A 29 -6.79 3.78 -7.92
CA SER A 29 -6.02 3.37 -6.75
C SER A 29 -4.77 2.55 -7.14
N LEU A 30 -4.82 1.72 -8.19
CA LEU A 30 -3.66 0.99 -8.69
C LEU A 30 -2.62 1.89 -9.37
N ILE A 31 -3.05 2.93 -10.08
CA ILE A 31 -2.13 3.94 -10.62
C ILE A 31 -1.45 4.69 -9.46
N PHE A 32 -2.22 5.04 -8.42
CA PHE A 32 -1.68 5.68 -7.23
C PHE A 32 -0.74 4.74 -6.43
N LEU A 33 -1.00 3.44 -6.42
CA LEU A 33 -0.11 2.42 -5.85
C LEU A 33 1.22 2.35 -6.62
N SER A 34 1.17 2.35 -7.96
CA SER A 34 2.35 2.40 -8.84
C SER A 34 3.18 3.68 -8.59
N TRP A 35 2.49 4.82 -8.47
CA TRP A 35 3.10 6.08 -8.08
C TRP A 35 3.81 6.00 -6.72
N SER A 36 3.17 5.39 -5.73
CA SER A 36 3.72 5.19 -4.38
C SER A 36 4.99 4.33 -4.40
N PHE A 37 5.03 3.23 -5.17
CA PHE A 37 6.26 2.44 -5.37
C PHE A 37 7.39 3.27 -6.00
N SER A 38 7.06 4.16 -6.94
CA SER A 38 8.05 5.02 -7.59
C SER A 38 8.62 6.08 -6.64
N ILE A 39 7.86 6.56 -5.65
CA ILE A 39 8.34 7.42 -4.57
C ILE A 39 9.31 6.66 -3.67
N ILE A 40 8.93 5.46 -3.21
CA ILE A 40 9.76 4.64 -2.32
C ILE A 40 11.13 4.37 -2.96
N HIS A 41 11.15 4.15 -4.29
CA HIS A 41 12.37 4.01 -5.06
C HIS A 41 13.26 5.26 -5.09
N LEU A 42 12.68 6.46 -5.06
CA LEU A 42 13.40 7.73 -5.13
C LEU A 42 14.07 8.11 -3.79
N ILE A 43 13.52 7.67 -2.66
CA ILE A 43 14.03 8.04 -1.32
C ILE A 43 15.53 7.71 -1.13
N PRO A 44 16.04 6.49 -1.45
CA PRO A 44 17.47 6.19 -1.35
C PRO A 44 18.35 7.01 -2.29
N TYR A 45 17.83 7.38 -3.47
CA TYR A 45 18.54 8.17 -4.47
C TYR A 45 18.86 9.58 -3.94
N PHE A 46 17.87 10.25 -3.33
CA PHE A 46 18.08 11.56 -2.71
C PHE A 46 18.97 11.51 -1.47
N LYS A 47 18.94 10.39 -0.73
CA LYS A 47 19.78 10.21 0.46
C LYS A 47 21.23 9.79 0.15
N LYS A 48 21.62 9.74 -1.13
CA LYS A 48 22.94 9.24 -1.63
C LYS A 48 23.32 7.87 -1.05
N ASN A 49 22.34 7.04 -0.71
CA ASN A 49 22.60 5.70 -0.19
C ASN A 49 22.85 4.75 -1.36
N LYS A 50 23.92 3.94 -1.28
CA LYS A 50 24.32 2.97 -2.32
C LYS A 50 23.37 1.76 -2.47
N THR A 51 22.23 1.77 -1.80
CA THR A 51 21.34 0.60 -1.73
C THR A 51 20.41 0.53 -2.92
N ASN A 52 20.51 -0.56 -3.65
CA ASN A 52 19.78 -0.79 -4.89
C ASN A 52 18.41 -1.42 -4.56
N LEU A 53 17.40 -0.61 -4.21
CA LEU A 53 16.01 -1.09 -4.01
C LEU A 53 15.29 -1.43 -5.32
N ARG A 54 15.92 -1.13 -6.47
CA ARG A 54 15.39 -1.32 -7.82
C ARG A 54 14.86 -2.73 -8.10
N PRO A 55 15.52 -3.82 -7.70
CA PRO A 55 15.08 -5.18 -8.00
C PRO A 55 13.71 -5.53 -7.44
N ILE A 56 13.23 -4.78 -6.44
CA ILE A 56 11.92 -5.03 -5.80
C ILE A 56 10.91 -3.99 -6.25
N THR A 57 11.26 -2.70 -6.19
CA THR A 57 10.30 -1.63 -6.51
C THR A 57 9.90 -1.61 -7.98
N VAL A 58 10.80 -1.98 -8.90
CA VAL A 58 10.55 -1.91 -10.35
C VAL A 58 9.60 -3.01 -10.81
N PRO A 59 9.81 -4.30 -10.48
CA PRO A 59 8.83 -5.34 -10.81
C PRO A 59 7.46 -5.09 -10.19
N SER A 60 7.39 -4.60 -8.94
CA SER A 60 6.11 -4.27 -8.29
C SER A 60 5.35 -3.17 -9.03
N ALA A 61 6.02 -2.09 -9.46
CA ALA A 61 5.39 -1.02 -10.23
C ALA A 61 4.93 -1.49 -11.62
N ILE A 62 5.75 -2.30 -12.31
CA ILE A 62 5.38 -2.88 -13.61
C ILE A 62 4.21 -3.83 -13.46
N PHE A 63 4.17 -4.64 -12.40
CA PHE A 63 3.06 -5.55 -12.15
C PHE A 63 1.75 -4.79 -11.91
N SER A 64 1.76 -3.75 -11.05
CA SER A 64 0.58 -2.90 -10.86
C SER A 64 0.12 -2.26 -12.16
N GLN A 65 1.06 -1.71 -12.95
CA GLN A 65 0.74 -1.06 -14.22
C GLN A 65 0.22 -2.05 -15.26
N GLY A 66 0.83 -3.24 -15.35
CA GLY A 66 0.42 -4.31 -16.24
C GLY A 66 -0.98 -4.80 -15.92
N PHE A 67 -1.32 -4.92 -14.62
CA PHE A 67 -2.67 -5.27 -14.19
C PHE A 67 -3.69 -4.20 -14.60
N THR A 68 -3.37 -2.92 -14.40
CA THR A 68 -4.18 -1.78 -14.84
C THR A 68 -4.40 -1.75 -16.36
N THR A 69 -3.38 -2.07 -17.16
CA THR A 69 -3.45 -2.03 -18.64
C THR A 69 -4.00 -3.31 -19.27
N SER A 70 -4.07 -4.42 -18.52
CA SER A 70 -4.49 -5.74 -19.02
C SER A 70 -5.93 -5.84 -19.54
N GLY A 71 -6.77 -4.81 -19.33
CA GLY A 71 -8.18 -4.83 -19.71
C GLY A 71 -9.05 -5.70 -18.79
N LEU A 72 -8.48 -6.36 -17.78
CA LEU A 72 -9.28 -7.13 -16.82
C LEU A 72 -10.18 -6.23 -15.95
N LEU A 73 -9.89 -4.92 -15.92
CA LEU A 73 -10.63 -3.89 -15.20
C LEU A 73 -11.41 -2.94 -16.13
N THR A 74 -11.41 -3.16 -17.45
CA THR A 74 -12.00 -2.19 -18.41
C THR A 74 -13.53 -2.12 -18.38
N GLU A 75 -14.22 -3.08 -17.76
CA GLU A 75 -15.69 -3.01 -17.62
C GLU A 75 -16.16 -2.09 -16.49
N ILE A 76 -15.27 -1.64 -15.60
CA ILE A 76 -15.57 -0.79 -14.42
C ILE A 76 -15.49 0.71 -14.80
N HIS A 77 -15.46 1.06 -16.08
CA HIS A 77 -15.13 2.41 -16.58
C HIS A 77 -16.27 3.43 -16.52
N GLN A 78 -17.42 3.09 -15.97
CA GLN A 78 -18.53 4.02 -15.98
C GLN A 78 -18.39 4.97 -14.80
N SER A 79 -17.89 6.17 -15.09
CA SER A 79 -17.83 7.33 -14.20
C SER A 79 -19.23 7.63 -13.66
N THR A 80 -19.61 6.91 -12.61
CA THR A 80 -20.84 7.15 -11.87
C THR A 80 -20.65 8.42 -11.06
N ILE A 81 -21.73 9.17 -10.90
CA ILE A 81 -21.76 10.35 -10.05
C ILE A 81 -21.27 9.91 -8.66
N LEU A 82 -20.13 10.47 -8.22
CA LEU A 82 -19.53 10.08 -6.95
C LEU A 82 -20.59 10.23 -5.85
N VAL A 83 -20.80 9.14 -5.10
CA VAL A 83 -21.67 9.14 -3.92
C VAL A 83 -21.20 10.28 -3.00
N PRO A 84 -22.10 11.07 -2.37
CA PRO A 84 -21.70 12.20 -1.53
C PRO A 84 -20.68 11.86 -0.44
N ALA A 85 -20.68 10.63 0.07
CA ALA A 85 -19.69 10.13 1.03
C ALA A 85 -18.25 10.12 0.48
N LEU A 86 -18.08 10.03 -0.85
CA LEU A 86 -16.79 10.02 -1.56
C LEU A 86 -16.18 11.41 -1.77
N GLN A 87 -16.92 12.48 -1.46
CA GLN A 87 -16.48 13.87 -1.67
C GLN A 87 -15.89 14.53 -0.43
N SER A 88 -15.76 13.80 0.69
CA SER A 88 -15.21 14.35 1.92
C SER A 88 -13.67 14.42 1.88
N GLU A 89 -13.11 15.48 2.47
CA GLU A 89 -11.66 15.65 2.61
C GLU A 89 -11.03 14.54 3.48
N TRP A 90 -11.78 14.03 4.46
CA TRP A 90 -11.34 12.92 5.31
C TRP A 90 -11.17 11.62 4.53
N LEU A 91 -12.02 11.35 3.53
CA LEU A 91 -11.83 10.18 2.67
C LEU A 91 -10.55 10.29 1.85
N ILE A 92 -10.27 11.46 1.27
CA ILE A 92 -9.07 11.68 0.47
C ILE A 92 -7.82 11.39 1.31
N MET A 93 -7.79 11.91 2.55
CA MET A 93 -6.70 11.62 3.47
C MET A 93 -6.66 10.13 3.86
N HIS A 94 -7.80 9.52 4.20
CA HIS A 94 -7.88 8.10 4.55
C HIS A 94 -7.31 7.22 3.44
N VAL A 95 -7.86 7.30 2.22
CA VAL A 95 -7.51 6.42 1.11
C VAL A 95 -6.06 6.64 0.66
N SER A 96 -5.60 7.90 0.59
CA SER A 96 -4.21 8.20 0.20
C SER A 96 -3.20 7.65 1.20
N MET A 97 -3.43 7.83 2.52
CA MET A 97 -2.55 7.31 3.57
C MET A 97 -2.58 5.79 3.63
N MET A 98 -3.74 5.16 3.40
CA MET A 98 -3.86 3.71 3.30
C MET A 98 -3.04 3.14 2.14
N ILE A 99 -3.13 3.71 0.93
CA ILE A 99 -2.37 3.22 -0.23
C ILE A 99 -0.87 3.44 -0.06
N LEU A 100 -0.44 4.60 0.49
CA LEU A 100 0.96 4.85 0.82
C LEU A 100 1.49 3.87 1.87
N GLY A 101 0.68 3.57 2.89
CA GLY A 101 0.96 2.55 3.89
C GLY A 101 1.11 1.16 3.28
N TYR A 102 0.17 0.74 2.45
CA TYR A 102 0.25 -0.57 1.77
C TYR A 102 1.43 -0.67 0.81
N ALA A 103 1.72 0.36 0.02
CA ALA A 103 2.88 0.36 -0.89
C ALA A 103 4.20 0.16 -0.13
N SER A 104 4.36 0.86 0.99
CA SER A 104 5.56 0.73 1.83
C SER A 104 5.60 -0.61 2.55
N LEU A 105 4.50 -1.09 3.14
CA LEU A 105 4.46 -2.41 3.77
C LEU A 105 4.71 -3.55 2.75
N LEU A 106 4.18 -3.47 1.53
CA LEU A 106 4.46 -4.42 0.45
C LEU A 106 5.93 -4.39 0.04
N CYS A 107 6.51 -3.20 -0.16
CA CYS A 107 7.92 -3.07 -0.50
C CYS A 107 8.82 -3.62 0.61
N GLY A 108 8.50 -3.30 1.86
CA GLY A 108 9.24 -3.72 3.04
C GLY A 108 9.17 -5.23 3.30
N SER A 109 8.01 -5.84 3.07
CA SER A 109 7.82 -7.29 3.18
C SER A 109 8.44 -8.06 2.01
N LEU A 110 8.42 -7.53 0.78
CA LEU A 110 9.18 -8.11 -0.34
C LEU A 110 10.69 -8.12 -0.08
N LEU A 111 11.23 -7.08 0.58
CA LEU A 111 12.61 -7.08 1.06
C LEU A 111 12.85 -8.20 2.07
N SER A 112 11.89 -8.47 2.97
CA SER A 112 11.97 -9.59 3.92
C SER A 112 11.89 -10.96 3.25
N VAL A 113 11.07 -11.11 2.21
CA VAL A 113 11.02 -12.34 1.41
C VAL A 113 12.35 -12.56 0.69
N ALA A 114 12.91 -11.52 0.09
CA ALA A 114 14.23 -11.58 -0.55
C ALA A 114 15.33 -11.97 0.45
N LEU A 115 15.28 -11.46 1.69
CA LEU A 115 16.16 -11.89 2.77
C LEU A 115 16.08 -13.39 3.01
N LEU A 116 14.87 -13.95 3.18
CA LEU A 116 14.69 -15.38 3.41
C LEU A 116 15.30 -16.22 2.29
N VAL A 117 15.15 -15.80 1.03
CA VAL A 117 15.74 -16.48 -0.14
C VAL A 117 17.28 -16.35 -0.17
N ILE A 118 17.82 -15.19 0.17
CA ILE A 118 19.27 -14.92 0.11
C ILE A 118 20.03 -15.51 1.31
N THR A 119 19.38 -15.69 2.46
CA THR A 119 19.99 -16.34 3.64
C THR A 119 20.52 -17.73 3.30
N PHE A 120 19.89 -18.46 2.36
CA PHE A 120 20.39 -19.73 1.84
C PHE A 120 21.74 -19.62 1.09
N ARG A 121 22.09 -18.43 0.58
CA ARG A 121 23.33 -18.16 -0.18
C ARG A 121 24.48 -17.59 0.68
N LYS A 122 24.29 -17.45 2.01
CA LYS A 122 25.31 -16.98 2.99
C LYS A 122 26.01 -15.65 2.66
N GLN A 123 25.33 -14.69 2.03
CA GLN A 123 25.93 -13.38 1.72
C GLN A 123 25.67 -12.34 2.82
N SER A 124 26.54 -12.28 3.83
CA SER A 124 26.35 -11.52 5.08
C SER A 124 26.09 -10.02 4.91
N GLN A 125 26.82 -9.35 4.02
CA GLN A 125 26.69 -7.89 3.81
C GLN A 125 25.36 -7.49 3.17
N LEU A 126 24.86 -8.27 2.21
CA LEU A 126 23.56 -8.00 1.57
C LEU A 126 22.41 -8.25 2.53
N ILE A 127 22.51 -9.28 3.38
CA ILE A 127 21.51 -9.60 4.39
C ILE A 127 21.33 -8.42 5.35
N GLN A 128 22.41 -7.86 5.89
CA GLN A 128 22.32 -6.70 6.79
C GLN A 128 21.69 -5.47 6.12
N GLN A 129 22.04 -5.20 4.87
CA GLN A 129 21.47 -4.07 4.13
C GLN A 129 19.98 -4.25 3.88
N LEU A 130 19.55 -5.41 3.38
CA LEU A 130 18.16 -5.70 3.09
C LEU A 130 17.30 -5.68 4.36
N ASP A 131 17.82 -6.20 5.47
CA ASP A 131 17.14 -6.24 6.78
C ASP A 131 16.95 -4.82 7.35
N TYR A 132 17.98 -3.99 7.27
CA TYR A 132 17.90 -2.58 7.67
C TYR A 132 16.88 -1.78 6.85
N TRP A 133 16.86 -1.96 5.52
CA TRP A 133 15.91 -1.26 4.66
C TRP A 133 14.49 -1.80 4.81
N SER A 134 14.33 -3.11 4.97
CA SER A 134 13.04 -3.75 5.24
C SER A 134 12.42 -3.13 6.50
N TYR A 135 13.17 -3.10 7.61
CA TYR A 135 12.70 -2.48 8.85
C TYR A 135 12.28 -1.01 8.65
N ARG A 136 13.14 -0.18 8.02
CA ARG A 136 12.83 1.24 7.81
C ARG A 136 11.59 1.49 6.95
N VAL A 137 11.45 0.74 5.88
CA VAL A 137 10.31 0.88 4.97
C VAL A 137 9.02 0.38 5.64
N ILE A 138 9.08 -0.71 6.41
CA ILE A 138 7.95 -1.21 7.20
C ILE A 138 7.56 -0.20 8.30
N SER A 139 8.51 0.38 9.03
CA SER A 139 8.22 1.41 10.05
C SER A 139 7.49 2.61 9.44
N LEU A 140 7.94 3.08 8.26
CA LEU A 140 7.25 4.17 7.55
C LEU A 140 5.82 3.77 7.16
N GLY A 141 5.65 2.56 6.63
CA GLY A 141 4.32 2.06 6.26
C GLY A 141 3.38 1.88 7.43
N PHE A 142 3.89 1.46 8.59
CA PHE A 142 3.10 1.36 9.81
C PHE A 142 2.57 2.73 10.29
N ILE A 143 3.37 3.78 10.17
CA ILE A 143 2.94 5.15 10.49
C ILE A 143 1.80 5.57 9.57
N PHE A 144 1.97 5.41 8.25
CA PHE A 144 0.92 5.74 7.28
C PHE A 144 -0.35 4.91 7.47
N LEU A 145 -0.21 3.60 7.72
CA LEU A 145 -1.34 2.72 8.00
C LEU A 145 -2.09 3.17 9.26
N THR A 146 -1.39 3.58 10.32
CA THR A 146 -2.02 4.05 11.55
C THR A 146 -2.80 5.34 11.31
N ILE A 147 -2.23 6.31 10.59
CA ILE A 147 -2.92 7.55 10.21
C ILE A 147 -4.13 7.23 9.31
N GLY A 148 -3.97 6.29 8.37
CA GLY A 148 -5.04 5.82 7.51
C GLY A 148 -6.21 5.23 8.30
N ILE A 149 -5.97 4.32 9.23
CA ILE A 149 -7.03 3.73 10.06
C ILE A 149 -7.72 4.78 10.93
N LEU A 150 -6.97 5.69 11.56
CA LEU A 150 -7.54 6.74 12.41
C LEU A 150 -8.41 7.71 11.61
N SER A 151 -7.92 8.16 10.46
CA SER A 151 -8.70 9.02 9.56
C SER A 151 -9.91 8.31 8.94
N GLY A 152 -9.80 7.00 8.71
CA GLY A 152 -10.91 6.16 8.27
C GLY A 152 -12.03 6.07 9.29
N ALA A 153 -11.69 5.94 10.57
CA ALA A 153 -12.69 5.94 11.64
C ALA A 153 -13.45 7.27 11.73
N VAL A 154 -12.75 8.41 11.55
CA VAL A 154 -13.39 9.74 11.51
C VAL A 154 -14.33 9.84 10.32
N TRP A 155 -13.88 9.42 9.14
CA TRP A 155 -14.71 9.39 7.94
C TRP A 155 -15.94 8.47 8.08
N ALA A 156 -15.77 7.28 8.65
CA ALA A 156 -16.85 6.33 8.89
C ALA A 156 -17.96 6.94 9.76
N ASN A 157 -17.58 7.73 10.78
CA ASN A 157 -18.53 8.44 11.61
C ASN A 157 -19.28 9.54 10.84
N GLU A 158 -18.60 10.26 9.93
CA GLU A 158 -19.26 11.25 9.06
C GLU A 158 -20.19 10.61 8.04
N ALA A 159 -19.83 9.44 7.49
CA ALA A 159 -20.59 8.77 6.43
C ALA A 159 -21.75 7.92 6.95
N TRP A 160 -21.56 7.23 8.08
CA TRP A 160 -22.48 6.20 8.58
C TRP A 160 -22.91 6.41 10.03
N GLY A 161 -22.40 7.44 10.72
CA GLY A 161 -22.71 7.71 12.13
C GLY A 161 -22.07 6.74 13.13
N SER A 162 -21.08 5.93 12.70
CA SER A 162 -20.32 5.01 13.54
C SER A 162 -18.84 5.01 13.15
N TYR A 163 -17.95 4.97 14.13
CA TYR A 163 -16.49 4.97 13.90
C TYR A 163 -15.94 3.65 13.35
N TRP A 164 -16.66 2.54 13.56
CA TRP A 164 -16.20 1.20 13.19
C TRP A 164 -17.39 0.24 13.12
N ASN A 165 -17.47 -0.54 12.05
CA ASN A 165 -18.58 -1.45 11.79
C ASN A 165 -18.14 -2.91 11.57
N TRP A 166 -16.85 -3.24 11.78
CA TRP A 166 -16.31 -4.59 11.60
C TRP A 166 -16.58 -5.15 10.21
N ASP A 167 -16.61 -4.28 9.20
CA ASP A 167 -16.72 -4.75 7.83
C ASP A 167 -15.44 -5.51 7.45
N PRO A 168 -15.47 -6.32 6.38
CA PRO A 168 -14.30 -7.08 5.99
C PRO A 168 -13.07 -6.19 5.75
N LYS A 169 -13.21 -4.99 5.16
CA LYS A 169 -12.04 -4.12 4.92
C LYS A 169 -11.43 -3.60 6.23
N GLU A 170 -12.25 -3.08 7.14
CA GLU A 170 -11.82 -2.64 8.47
C GLU A 170 -11.14 -3.78 9.23
N THR A 171 -11.75 -4.96 9.23
CA THR A 171 -11.23 -6.13 9.95
C THR A 171 -9.87 -6.58 9.40
N TRP A 172 -9.72 -6.68 8.07
CA TRP A 172 -8.45 -7.07 7.46
C TRP A 172 -7.37 -5.98 7.59
N ALA A 173 -7.75 -4.71 7.57
CA ALA A 173 -6.83 -3.59 7.85
C ALA A 173 -6.30 -3.67 9.29
N PHE A 174 -7.17 -3.98 10.26
CA PHE A 174 -6.78 -4.16 11.66
C PHE A 174 -5.89 -5.38 11.88
N ILE A 175 -6.19 -6.51 11.24
CA ILE A 175 -5.32 -7.71 11.25
C ILE A 175 -3.94 -7.37 10.69
N THR A 176 -3.89 -6.65 9.56
CA THR A 176 -2.64 -6.19 8.95
C THR A 176 -1.85 -5.32 9.93
N TRP A 177 -2.52 -4.37 10.58
CA TRP A 177 -1.92 -3.49 11.59
C TRP A 177 -1.30 -4.30 12.75
N ILE A 178 -2.03 -5.27 13.31
CA ILE A 178 -1.54 -6.12 14.40
C ILE A 178 -0.26 -6.87 13.99
N ILE A 179 -0.22 -7.46 12.79
CA ILE A 179 0.93 -8.25 12.35
C ILE A 179 2.19 -7.40 12.22
N PHE A 180 2.07 -6.20 11.65
CA PHE A 180 3.20 -5.29 11.54
C PHE A 180 3.57 -4.65 12.89
N ALA A 181 2.61 -4.44 13.79
CA ALA A 181 2.89 -4.04 15.17
C ALA A 181 3.70 -5.12 15.91
N ILE A 182 3.32 -6.40 15.79
CA ILE A 182 4.05 -7.54 16.34
C ILE A 182 5.46 -7.59 15.75
N TYR A 183 5.61 -7.44 14.43
CA TYR A 183 6.92 -7.39 13.79
C TYR A 183 7.80 -6.29 14.40
N LEU A 184 7.32 -5.04 14.44
CA LEU A 184 8.09 -3.92 14.99
C LEU A 184 8.42 -4.13 16.48
N HIS A 185 7.47 -4.65 17.25
CA HIS A 185 7.67 -4.93 18.68
C HIS A 185 8.73 -6.02 18.92
N THR A 186 8.66 -7.12 18.17
CA THR A 186 9.67 -8.20 18.25
C THR A 186 11.06 -7.72 17.83
N ARG A 187 11.13 -6.76 16.90
CA ARG A 187 12.38 -6.20 16.40
C ARG A 187 13.08 -5.27 17.40
N ILE A 188 12.32 -4.60 18.24
CA ILE A 188 12.87 -3.76 19.34
C ILE A 188 13.39 -4.65 20.48
N ASN A 189 12.71 -5.78 20.76
CA ASN A 189 12.99 -6.60 21.94
C ASN A 189 13.98 -7.77 21.72
N LYS A 190 14.20 -8.24 20.48
CA LYS A 190 15.13 -9.35 20.17
C LYS A 190 16.08 -8.99 19.03
N ASN A 191 17.28 -9.59 19.02
CA ASN A 191 18.36 -9.41 18.03
C ASN A 191 18.05 -9.91 16.59
N GLY A 192 16.79 -9.89 16.16
CA GLY A 192 16.42 -9.91 14.73
C GLY A 192 16.52 -11.25 13.99
N GLU A 193 17.11 -12.31 14.57
CA GLU A 193 17.53 -13.50 13.82
C GLU A 193 16.42 -14.26 13.06
N ASN A 194 15.15 -14.16 13.48
CA ASN A 194 14.01 -14.77 12.78
C ASN A 194 12.88 -13.79 12.43
N SER A 195 13.17 -12.48 12.42
CA SER A 195 12.14 -11.46 12.27
C SER A 195 11.56 -11.36 10.86
N ALA A 196 12.21 -11.92 9.83
CA ALA A 196 11.80 -11.79 8.43
C ALA A 196 10.56 -12.64 8.05
N ILE A 197 10.18 -13.63 8.85
CA ILE A 197 9.01 -14.48 8.60
C ILE A 197 7.71 -13.70 8.81
N VAL A 198 7.61 -12.93 9.90
CA VAL A 198 6.42 -12.14 10.24
C VAL A 198 5.99 -11.17 9.11
N PRO A 199 6.87 -10.31 8.57
CA PRO A 199 6.51 -9.42 7.47
C PRO A 199 6.27 -10.19 6.16
N SER A 200 6.87 -11.37 5.98
CA SER A 200 6.58 -12.24 4.83
C SER A 200 5.16 -12.81 4.89
N ILE A 201 4.65 -13.13 6.08
CA ILE A 201 3.23 -13.49 6.28
C ILE A 201 2.35 -12.24 6.06
N GLY A 202 2.78 -11.08 6.57
CA GLY A 202 2.11 -9.80 6.34
C GLY A 202 1.93 -9.46 4.86
N PHE A 203 2.88 -9.83 3.99
CA PHE A 203 2.77 -9.64 2.54
C PHE A 203 1.48 -10.27 1.98
N LEU A 204 1.19 -11.53 2.32
CA LEU A 204 0.00 -12.23 1.84
C LEU A 204 -1.30 -11.58 2.35
N ILE A 205 -1.27 -11.11 3.59
CA ILE A 205 -2.44 -10.52 4.24
C ILE A 205 -2.78 -9.15 3.65
N ILE A 206 -1.77 -8.36 3.24
CA ILE A 206 -2.02 -7.12 2.51
C ILE A 206 -2.75 -7.39 1.19
N TRP A 207 -2.40 -8.45 0.46
CA TRP A 207 -3.11 -8.82 -0.78
C TRP A 207 -4.57 -9.21 -0.52
N ILE A 208 -4.84 -9.94 0.57
CA ILE A 208 -6.22 -10.26 0.97
C ILE A 208 -7.00 -8.98 1.31
N CYS A 209 -6.40 -8.06 2.05
CA CYS A 209 -7.03 -6.81 2.42
C CYS A 209 -7.30 -5.89 1.21
N TYR A 210 -6.32 -5.77 0.30
CA TYR A 210 -6.36 -4.82 -0.80
C TYR A 210 -7.11 -5.35 -2.04
N PHE A 211 -6.94 -6.62 -2.41
CA PHE A 211 -7.66 -7.24 -3.54
C PHE A 211 -8.80 -8.15 -3.08
N GLY A 212 -8.55 -9.02 -2.10
CA GLY A 212 -9.50 -10.06 -1.69
C GLY A 212 -10.87 -9.50 -1.29
N VAL A 213 -10.90 -8.48 -0.43
CA VAL A 213 -12.16 -7.88 0.01
C VAL A 213 -12.88 -7.13 -1.13
N ASN A 214 -12.14 -6.49 -2.03
CA ASN A 214 -12.71 -5.80 -3.19
C ASN A 214 -13.36 -6.78 -4.18
N LEU A 215 -12.83 -8.00 -4.34
CA LEU A 215 -13.39 -9.03 -5.22
C LEU A 215 -14.59 -9.77 -4.61
N VAL A 216 -14.63 -9.85 -3.28
CA VAL A 216 -15.74 -10.52 -2.56
C VAL A 216 -17.00 -9.64 -2.53
N GLY A 217 -16.86 -8.31 -2.61
CA GLY A 217 -18.00 -7.39 -2.79
C GLY A 217 -18.94 -7.27 -1.58
N ILE A 218 -18.46 -7.64 -0.38
CA ILE A 218 -19.25 -7.63 0.85
C ILE A 218 -18.76 -6.49 1.76
N GLY A 219 -19.67 -5.59 2.15
CA GLY A 219 -19.43 -4.54 3.15
C GLY A 219 -19.76 -3.14 2.66
N LEU A 220 -19.79 -2.18 3.60
CA LEU A 220 -20.06 -0.77 3.30
C LEU A 220 -18.98 -0.17 2.38
N HIS A 221 -17.77 -0.71 2.34
CA HIS A 221 -16.74 -0.21 1.42
C HIS A 221 -16.85 -0.72 -0.03
N SER A 222 -17.97 -1.33 -0.42
CA SER A 222 -18.21 -1.83 -1.78
C SER A 222 -18.80 -0.77 -2.73
N TYR A 223 -18.89 0.51 -2.34
CA TYR A 223 -19.49 1.57 -3.16
C TYR A 223 -18.77 1.85 -4.52
N GLY A 224 -17.65 1.18 -4.79
CA GLY A 224 -16.95 1.18 -6.09
C GLY A 224 -16.59 -0.23 -6.60
N SER A 225 -17.25 -1.27 -6.07
CA SER A 225 -17.33 -2.56 -6.78
C SER A 225 -18.56 -2.48 -7.67
N PHE A 226 -18.37 -2.75 -8.96
CA PHE A 226 -19.29 -2.61 -10.10
C PHE A 226 -19.20 -1.27 -10.83
#